data_AF-A0AA37GMI0-F1
#
_entry.id   AF-A0AA37GMI0-F1
#
_cell.length_a   1.000
_cell.length_b   1.000
_cell.length_c   1.000
_cell.angle_alpha   90.00
_cell.angle_beta   90.00
_cell.angle_gamma   90.00
#
_symmetry.space_group_name_H-M   'P 1'
#
loop_
_entity.id
_entity.type
_entity.pdbx_description
1 polymer ?
#
loop_
_entity_poly.entity_id
_entity_poly.type
_entity_poly.pdbx_seq_one_letter_code
_entity_poly.pdbx_strand_id
1 'polypeptide(L)'
;MEFEVTEAAALLDLIERAASFRRTASTQKNDASSRSHAICRIRIENPSMPTADDGLLYLVDLAGSEAARDVTNHTIDRMKEAREINTSLSVLKDCIRGRATVDAASLTGKPKKPTHIPFRQSSLTKILKHVFDPAGRRSCKTVVVACVNPSLPDTGAGKNTLKYAEMLRVLLPKAKAQAYNPEVPFTWSNEQLKSWINVNSGSPAISGDILAPFETGALLLRLPTPEFLTRCLKTPGVTADQARAFQAKFWRLHVDSQKSGSKTLEIKTNDEPSQEGNGRKTAMNQEMLSSSVDPDPQAAKIPFKDRIRPGMVVRWTPPPTFPLGLPGLNMVVVLSPQSAVGPNVREVSGDLVNDASKPTGKSNKYLCAMVLPGFMADSYELSMWRHVVVDIDQMEAEVLLEYDAATRYYYMTV
;
A
#
# COMPACT_ATOMS: atom_id res chain seq x y z
N MET A 1 15.05 14.95 -12.21
CA MET A 1 15.78 15.56 -11.09
C MET A 1 14.74 16.28 -10.24
N GLU A 2 14.82 16.11 -8.93
CA GLU A 2 14.04 16.91 -7.99
C GLU A 2 14.93 18.06 -7.52
N PHE A 3 14.33 19.24 -7.34
CA PHE A 3 15.02 20.42 -6.86
C PHE A 3 14.28 20.90 -5.62
N GLU A 4 15.01 21.14 -4.54
CA GLU A 4 14.48 21.78 -3.35
C GLU A 4 14.44 23.30 -3.58
N VAL A 5 13.31 23.93 -3.25
CA VAL A 5 13.08 25.35 -3.52
C VAL A 5 12.32 25.96 -2.37
N THR A 6 12.79 27.10 -1.87
CA THR A 6 12.17 27.84 -0.76
C THR A 6 11.58 29.19 -1.19
N GLU A 7 11.93 29.66 -2.40
CA GLU A 7 11.50 30.95 -2.94
C GLU A 7 10.64 30.80 -4.20
N ALA A 8 9.60 31.63 -4.32
CA ALA A 8 8.68 31.58 -5.46
C ALA A 8 9.37 31.89 -6.79
N ALA A 9 10.31 32.84 -6.82
CA ALA A 9 11.03 33.21 -8.03
C ALA A 9 11.84 32.02 -8.59
N ALA A 10 12.61 31.35 -7.73
CA ALA A 10 13.39 30.17 -8.12
C ALA A 10 12.50 29.01 -8.62
N LEU A 11 11.30 28.84 -8.05
CA LEU A 11 10.33 27.84 -8.52
C LEU A 11 9.84 28.18 -9.93
N LEU A 12 9.52 29.44 -10.19
CA LEU A 12 9.08 29.91 -11.50
C LEU A 12 10.19 29.75 -12.55
N ASP A 13 11.43 30.11 -12.22
CA ASP A 13 12.59 29.94 -13.11
C ASP A 13 12.80 28.46 -13.49
N LEU A 14 12.65 27.55 -12.54
CA LEU A 14 12.72 26.11 -12.80
C LEU A 14 11.59 25.62 -13.72
N ILE A 15 10.37 26.13 -13.53
CA ILE A 15 9.23 25.81 -14.39
C ILE A 15 9.48 26.33 -15.81
N GLU A 16 9.97 27.56 -15.97
CA GLU A 16 10.30 28.14 -17.28
C GLU A 16 11.42 27.37 -17.98
N ARG A 17 12.48 27.02 -17.25
CA ARG A 17 13.56 26.18 -17.77
C ARG A 17 13.04 24.81 -18.20
N ALA A 18 12.19 24.17 -17.40
CA ALA A 18 11.55 22.90 -17.76
C ALA A 18 10.69 23.04 -19.02
N ALA A 19 9.93 24.13 -19.14
CA ALA A 19 9.13 24.44 -20.33
C ALA A 19 9.99 24.67 -21.58
N SER A 20 11.19 25.25 -21.45
CA SER A 20 12.09 25.46 -22.59
C SER A 20 12.57 24.15 -23.23
N PHE A 21 12.81 23.09 -22.44
CA PHE A 21 13.20 21.78 -22.97
C PHE A 21 12.08 21.13 -23.79
N ARG A 22 10.82 21.44 -23.47
CA ARG A 22 9.67 21.01 -24.26
C ARG A 22 9.57 21.78 -25.59
N ARG A 23 10.03 23.03 -25.63
CA ARG A 23 9.95 23.92 -26.81
C ARG A 23 10.97 23.59 -27.90
N THR A 24 12.13 23.02 -27.55
CA THR A 24 13.28 22.86 -28.47
C THR A 24 13.15 21.73 -29.51
N ALA A 25 12.08 20.92 -29.49
CA ALA A 25 11.84 19.84 -30.47
C ALA A 25 10.87 20.26 -31.60
N SER A 26 11.05 21.46 -32.17
CA SER A 26 10.16 21.97 -33.21
C SER A 26 10.29 21.16 -34.51
N THR A 27 9.19 20.58 -34.99
CA THR A 27 9.10 20.08 -36.37
C THR A 27 7.87 20.64 -37.07
N GLN A 28 8.05 21.06 -38.32
CA GLN A 28 7.11 21.80 -39.16
C GLN A 28 5.64 21.45 -38.91
N LYS A 29 4.85 22.50 -38.67
CA LYS A 29 3.39 22.65 -38.72
C LYS A 29 2.57 22.64 -37.42
N ASN A 30 3.01 22.06 -36.29
CA ASN A 30 2.34 22.24 -34.98
C ASN A 30 3.35 22.63 -33.89
N ASP A 31 2.90 23.43 -32.93
CA ASP A 31 3.68 23.80 -31.74
C ASP A 31 4.04 22.54 -30.94
N ALA A 32 5.30 22.41 -30.50
CA ALA A 32 5.81 21.19 -29.86
C ALA A 32 5.06 20.85 -28.54
N SER A 33 4.38 21.84 -27.97
CA SER A 33 3.44 21.70 -26.85
C SER A 33 2.32 20.71 -27.14
N SER A 34 1.86 20.56 -28.39
CA SER A 34 0.74 19.68 -28.73
C SER A 34 1.11 18.19 -28.81
N ARG A 35 2.42 17.85 -28.79
CA ARG A 35 2.94 16.52 -29.12
C ARG A 35 3.58 15.76 -27.95
N SER A 36 3.53 16.34 -26.75
CA SER A 36 4.01 15.66 -25.55
C SER A 36 3.14 16.02 -24.36
N HIS A 37 2.90 15.03 -23.49
CA HIS A 37 2.33 15.28 -22.17
C HIS A 37 3.42 15.84 -21.26
N ALA A 38 3.11 16.89 -20.50
CA ALA A 38 3.98 17.43 -19.48
C ALA A 38 3.35 17.25 -18.09
N ILE A 39 4.16 16.81 -17.13
CA ILE A 39 3.73 16.64 -15.74
C ILE A 39 4.73 17.38 -14.87
N CYS A 40 4.27 18.45 -14.22
CA CYS A 40 5.01 19.14 -13.18
C CYS A 40 4.44 18.73 -11.82
N ARG A 41 5.26 18.07 -11.01
CA ARG A 41 4.91 17.66 -9.65
C ARG A 41 5.60 18.58 -8.65
N ILE A 42 4.81 19.30 -7.87
CA ILE A 42 5.28 20.12 -6.76
C ILE A 42 4.97 19.35 -5.48
N ARG A 43 6.02 19.09 -4.69
CA ARG A 43 5.94 18.44 -3.38
C ARG A 43 6.11 19.50 -2.31
N ILE A 44 5.13 19.61 -1.43
CA ILE A 44 5.06 20.59 -0.35
C ILE A 44 5.19 19.81 0.95
N GLU A 45 6.38 19.88 1.54
CA GLU A 45 6.62 19.32 2.86
C GLU A 45 6.21 20.33 3.93
N ASN A 46 5.80 19.84 5.10
CA ASN A 46 5.67 20.67 6.29
C ASN A 46 6.73 20.24 7.31
N PRO A 47 7.85 20.98 7.45
CA PRO A 47 8.91 20.63 8.39
C PRO A 47 8.44 20.57 9.85
N SER A 48 7.34 21.27 10.17
CA SER A 48 6.76 21.25 11.53
C SER A 48 5.93 19.99 11.81
N MET A 49 5.59 19.21 10.77
CA MET A 49 4.83 17.96 10.87
C MET A 49 5.45 16.86 9.99
N PRO A 50 6.63 16.32 10.36
CA PRO A 50 7.33 15.32 9.54
C PRO A 50 6.57 14.00 9.38
N THR A 51 5.59 13.71 10.25
CA THR A 51 4.74 12.53 10.16
C THR A 51 3.55 12.70 9.20
N ALA A 52 3.24 13.94 8.80
CA ALA A 52 2.17 14.26 7.87
C ALA A 52 2.56 13.85 6.44
N ASP A 53 1.58 13.38 5.67
CA ASP A 53 1.80 13.13 4.25
C ASP A 53 2.09 14.46 3.53
N ASP A 54 3.19 14.53 2.78
CA ASP A 54 3.53 15.69 1.95
C ASP A 54 2.34 16.13 1.09
N GLY A 55 2.11 17.42 0.95
CA GLY A 55 1.23 17.97 -0.07
C GLY A 55 1.80 17.69 -1.47
N LEU A 56 0.96 17.23 -2.39
CA LEU A 56 1.37 16.98 -3.78
C LEU A 56 0.43 17.73 -4.70
N LEU A 57 0.98 18.66 -5.47
CA LEU A 57 0.28 19.35 -6.55
C LEU A 57 0.82 18.83 -7.88
N TYR A 58 -0.09 18.27 -8.68
CA TYR A 58 0.22 17.83 -10.04
C TYR A 58 -0.38 18.84 -11.02
N LEU A 59 0.48 19.50 -11.79
CA LEU A 59 0.11 20.30 -12.95
C LEU A 59 0.38 19.46 -14.18
N VAL A 60 -0.69 19.07 -14.87
CA VAL A 60 -0.63 18.12 -15.98
C VAL A 60 -1.15 18.81 -17.22
N ASP A 61 -0.28 18.94 -18.22
CA ASP A 61 -0.63 19.42 -19.54
C ASP A 61 -0.62 18.24 -20.52
N LEU A 62 -1.76 17.99 -21.14
CA LEU A 62 -1.96 16.83 -22.01
C LEU A 62 -1.77 17.22 -23.48
N ALA A 63 -1.10 16.36 -24.22
CA ALA A 63 -1.00 16.47 -25.67
C ALA A 63 -2.39 16.45 -26.34
N GLY A 64 -2.46 17.00 -27.55
CA GLY A 64 -3.69 17.08 -28.34
C GLY A 64 -4.27 15.70 -28.65
N SER A 65 -5.60 15.60 -28.68
CA SER A 65 -6.31 14.37 -29.07
C SER A 65 -6.61 14.30 -30.57
N GLU A 66 -5.72 14.87 -31.38
CA GLU A 66 -5.85 14.99 -32.84
C GLU A 66 -6.12 13.63 -33.51
N ALA A 67 -6.99 13.65 -34.51
CA ALA A 67 -7.50 12.43 -35.12
C ALA A 67 -6.53 11.93 -36.19
N ALA A 68 -6.46 10.61 -36.40
CA ALA A 68 -5.58 9.99 -37.39
C ALA A 68 -5.72 10.55 -38.83
N ARG A 69 -6.86 11.17 -39.15
CA ARG A 69 -7.09 11.88 -40.44
C ARG A 69 -6.14 13.07 -40.64
N ASP A 70 -5.72 13.72 -39.56
CA ASP A 70 -4.80 14.87 -39.58
C ASP A 70 -3.34 14.43 -39.76
N VAL A 71 -3.09 13.11 -39.67
CA VAL A 71 -1.77 12.45 -39.63
C VAL A 71 -1.43 11.78 -40.97
N THR A 72 -2.31 11.87 -41.98
CA THR A 72 -2.16 11.17 -43.28
C THR A 72 -0.92 11.56 -44.08
N ASN A 73 -0.33 12.72 -43.82
CA ASN A 73 0.89 13.22 -44.47
C ASN A 73 2.13 13.16 -43.56
N HIS A 74 2.15 12.28 -42.55
CA HIS A 74 3.25 12.21 -41.59
C HIS A 74 4.29 11.14 -41.94
N THR A 75 5.53 11.40 -41.54
CA THR A 75 6.62 10.42 -41.58
C THR A 75 6.34 9.25 -40.64
N ILE A 76 6.97 8.10 -40.88
CA ILE A 76 6.80 6.88 -40.07
C ILE A 76 7.02 7.16 -38.58
N ASP A 77 8.03 7.94 -38.21
CA ASP A 77 8.32 8.27 -36.81
C ASP A 77 7.24 9.14 -36.18
N ARG A 78 6.69 10.10 -36.93
CA ARG A 78 5.54 10.91 -36.48
C ARG A 78 4.27 10.09 -36.31
N MET A 79 4.07 9.07 -37.15
CA MET A 79 2.95 8.14 -36.97
C MET A 79 3.08 7.31 -35.70
N LYS A 80 4.31 6.90 -35.33
CA LYS A 80 4.58 6.18 -34.08
C LYS A 80 4.31 7.07 -32.86
N GLU A 81 4.83 8.30 -32.86
CA GLU A 81 4.60 9.30 -31.81
C GLU A 81 3.10 9.57 -31.63
N ALA A 82 2.38 9.87 -32.72
CA ALA A 82 0.93 10.11 -32.68
C ALA A 82 0.14 8.90 -32.15
N ARG A 83 0.58 7.66 -32.45
CA ARG A 83 -0.02 6.45 -31.90
C ARG A 83 0.19 6.35 -30.39
N GLU A 84 1.38 6.66 -29.89
CA GLU A 84 1.66 6.62 -28.44
C GLU A 84 0.85 7.66 -27.67
N ILE A 85 0.77 8.89 -28.19
CA ILE A 85 -0.08 9.95 -27.63
C ILE A 85 -1.54 9.47 -27.56
N ASN A 86 -2.09 9.00 -28.67
CA ASN A 86 -3.47 8.52 -28.72
C ASN A 86 -3.71 7.30 -27.81
N THR A 87 -2.73 6.41 -27.67
CA THR A 87 -2.80 5.27 -26.75
C THR A 87 -2.93 5.76 -25.30
N SER A 88 -2.06 6.66 -24.87
CA SER A 88 -2.11 7.21 -23.51
C SER A 88 -3.43 7.94 -23.21
N LEU A 89 -3.95 8.72 -24.16
CA LEU A 89 -5.24 9.41 -24.05
C LEU A 89 -6.43 8.43 -24.07
N SER A 90 -6.35 7.32 -24.81
CA SER A 90 -7.38 6.28 -24.80
C SER A 90 -7.43 5.56 -23.47
N VAL A 91 -6.28 5.17 -22.92
CA VAL A 91 -6.21 4.55 -21.58
C VAL A 91 -6.71 5.51 -20.50
N LEU A 92 -6.41 6.81 -20.63
CA LEU A 92 -6.95 7.84 -19.74
C LEU A 92 -8.49 7.89 -19.78
N LYS A 93 -9.07 7.89 -20.98
CA LYS A 93 -10.54 7.81 -21.18
C LYS A 93 -11.14 6.57 -20.53
N ASP A 94 -10.45 5.43 -20.61
CA ASP A 94 -10.89 4.18 -19.97
C ASP A 94 -10.85 4.28 -18.45
N CYS A 95 -9.82 4.94 -17.89
CA CYS A 95 -9.73 5.19 -16.46
C CYS A 95 -10.87 6.09 -15.97
N ILE A 96 -11.20 7.14 -16.73
CA ILE A 96 -12.33 8.05 -16.44
C ILE A 96 -13.65 7.28 -16.42
N ARG A 97 -13.91 6.45 -17.45
CA ARG A 97 -15.12 5.63 -17.52
C ARG A 97 -15.23 4.67 -16.33
N GLY A 98 -14.13 3.97 -16.01
CA GLY A 98 -14.06 3.08 -14.86
C GLY A 98 -14.39 3.81 -13.56
N ARG A 99 -13.79 4.98 -13.32
CA ARG A 99 -14.07 5.78 -12.12
C ARG A 99 -15.53 6.22 -12.05
N ALA A 100 -16.09 6.75 -13.13
CA ALA A 100 -17.48 7.19 -13.19
C ALA A 100 -18.47 6.04 -12.89
N THR A 101 -18.19 4.81 -13.36
CA THR A 101 -19.04 3.65 -13.04
C THR A 101 -19.02 3.29 -11.56
N VAL A 102 -17.87 3.42 -10.88
CA VAL A 102 -17.73 3.19 -9.44
C VAL A 102 -18.47 4.25 -8.64
N ASP A 103 -18.36 5.52 -9.05
CA ASP A 103 -19.03 6.63 -8.38
C ASP A 103 -20.56 6.51 -8.53
N ALA A 104 -21.06 6.13 -9.71
CA ALA A 104 -22.49 5.89 -9.95
C ALA A 104 -23.05 4.70 -9.16
N ALA A 105 -22.29 3.61 -9.04
CA ALA A 105 -22.67 2.46 -8.20
C ALA A 105 -22.81 2.85 -6.72
N SER A 106 -21.93 3.75 -6.25
CA SER A 106 -21.94 4.24 -4.86
C SER A 106 -23.20 5.06 -4.53
N LEU A 107 -23.78 5.75 -5.52
CA LEU A 107 -25.01 6.55 -5.35
C LEU A 107 -26.29 5.71 -5.35
N THR A 108 -26.28 4.53 -6.00
CA THR A 108 -27.48 3.71 -6.19
C THR A 108 -27.65 2.60 -5.14
N GLY A 109 -26.72 2.50 -4.19
CA GLY A 109 -26.75 1.48 -3.12
C GLY A 109 -26.61 0.04 -3.62
N LYS A 110 -26.31 -0.16 -4.92
CA LYS A 110 -26.15 -1.48 -5.53
C LYS A 110 -24.82 -2.11 -5.07
N PRO A 111 -24.76 -3.46 -4.97
CA PRO A 111 -23.55 -4.16 -4.55
C PRO A 111 -22.37 -3.76 -5.44
N LYS A 112 -21.26 -3.37 -4.80
CA LYS A 112 -20.02 -2.93 -5.45
C LYS A 112 -19.44 -4.10 -6.24
N LYS A 113 -19.74 -4.19 -7.54
CA LYS A 113 -18.96 -5.06 -8.42
C LYS A 113 -17.54 -4.51 -8.47
N PRO A 114 -16.50 -5.35 -8.27
CA PRO A 114 -15.12 -4.91 -8.41
C PRO A 114 -14.90 -4.44 -9.85
N THR A 115 -14.77 -3.13 -10.03
CA THR A 115 -14.54 -2.52 -11.34
C THR A 115 -13.04 -2.33 -11.52
N HIS A 116 -12.46 -3.07 -12.46
CA HIS A 116 -11.05 -2.92 -12.80
C HIS A 116 -10.81 -1.63 -13.61
N ILE A 117 -9.98 -0.73 -13.09
CA ILE A 117 -9.59 0.52 -13.76
C ILE A 117 -8.18 0.32 -14.35
N PRO A 118 -7.98 0.46 -15.69
CA PRO A 118 -6.75 0.07 -16.37
C PRO A 118 -5.60 1.11 -16.27
N PHE A 119 -5.35 1.68 -15.09
CA PHE A 119 -4.30 2.70 -14.92
C PHE A 119 -2.88 2.18 -15.18
N ARG A 120 -2.66 0.86 -15.27
CA ARG A 120 -1.34 0.27 -15.55
C ARG A 120 -0.99 0.22 -17.05
N GLN A 121 -1.93 0.53 -17.95
CA GLN A 121 -1.73 0.35 -19.38
C GLN A 121 -0.99 1.51 -20.06
N SER A 122 -0.79 2.65 -19.40
CA SER A 122 0.04 3.75 -19.91
C SER A 122 0.87 4.38 -18.79
N SER A 123 2.03 4.95 -19.12
CA SER A 123 2.86 5.66 -18.13
C SER A 123 2.13 6.86 -17.51
N LEU A 124 1.35 7.59 -18.33
CA LEU A 124 0.52 8.69 -17.87
C LEU A 124 -0.48 8.24 -16.80
N THR A 125 -1.25 7.19 -17.08
CA THR A 125 -2.27 6.71 -16.14
C THR A 125 -1.68 6.02 -14.90
N LYS A 126 -0.45 5.48 -14.98
CA LYS A 126 0.29 5.00 -13.79
C LYS A 126 0.60 6.14 -12.83
N ILE A 127 1.08 7.28 -13.35
CA ILE A 127 1.38 8.47 -12.55
C ILE A 127 0.08 9.05 -11.96
N LEU A 128 -0.98 9.11 -12.77
CA LEU A 128 -2.30 9.61 -12.37
C LEU A 128 -3.15 8.59 -11.62
N LYS A 129 -2.59 7.45 -11.19
CA LYS A 129 -3.34 6.41 -10.46
C LYS A 129 -4.12 7.00 -9.28
N HIS A 130 -3.49 7.91 -8.54
CA HIS A 130 -4.08 8.56 -7.35
C HIS A 130 -5.36 9.36 -7.65
N VAL A 131 -5.57 9.77 -8.90
CA VAL A 131 -6.79 10.46 -9.35
C VAL A 131 -7.94 9.47 -9.56
N PHE A 132 -7.65 8.30 -10.14
CA PHE A 132 -8.67 7.36 -10.58
C PHE A 132 -8.95 6.22 -9.59
N ASP A 133 -8.01 5.90 -8.69
CA ASP A 133 -8.11 4.78 -7.75
C ASP A 133 -9.20 5.04 -6.68
N PRO A 134 -10.32 4.28 -6.67
CA PRO A 134 -11.39 4.45 -5.69
C PRO A 134 -11.01 3.94 -4.30
N ALA A 135 -9.97 3.10 -4.20
CA ALA A 135 -9.41 2.62 -2.94
C ALA A 135 -8.20 3.47 -2.48
N GLY A 136 -7.92 4.58 -3.17
CA GLY A 136 -6.85 5.51 -2.79
C GLY A 136 -7.06 6.04 -1.38
N ARG A 137 -6.12 5.77 -0.47
CA ARG A 137 -6.17 6.25 0.92
C ARG A 137 -5.91 7.75 1.04
N ARG A 138 -5.21 8.32 0.06
CA ARG A 138 -4.85 9.74 0.03
C ARG A 138 -5.96 10.54 -0.63
N SER A 139 -6.46 11.56 0.08
CA SER A 139 -7.43 12.47 -0.51
C SER A 139 -6.78 13.22 -1.68
N CYS A 140 -7.47 13.20 -2.83
CA CYS A 140 -7.05 13.89 -4.04
C CYS A 140 -8.21 14.77 -4.49
N LYS A 141 -7.96 16.05 -4.69
CA LYS A 141 -8.87 16.95 -5.39
C LYS A 141 -8.33 17.16 -6.78
N THR A 142 -9.18 16.96 -7.78
CA THR A 142 -8.79 17.05 -9.19
C THR A 142 -9.66 18.10 -9.86
N VAL A 143 -9.01 19.04 -10.53
CA VAL A 143 -9.67 20.01 -11.42
C VAL A 143 -9.26 19.65 -12.85
N VAL A 144 -10.23 19.69 -13.77
CA VAL A 144 -10.03 19.34 -15.17
C VAL A 144 -10.47 20.51 -16.02
N VAL A 145 -9.57 20.99 -16.88
CA VAL A 145 -9.85 22.08 -17.82
C VAL A 145 -10.08 21.46 -19.20
N ALA A 146 -11.32 21.50 -19.66
CA ALA A 146 -11.69 21.00 -20.99
C ALA A 146 -11.46 22.10 -22.04
N CYS A 147 -10.41 21.96 -22.84
CA CYS A 147 -10.13 22.87 -23.96
C CYS A 147 -10.86 22.38 -25.22
N VAL A 148 -11.70 23.24 -25.80
CA VAL A 148 -12.49 22.92 -27.01
C VAL A 148 -12.30 24.01 -28.06
N ASN A 149 -12.19 23.62 -29.33
CA ASN A 149 -12.15 24.56 -30.44
C ASN A 149 -13.58 24.80 -30.95
N PRO A 150 -14.05 26.06 -31.08
CA PRO A 150 -15.38 26.37 -31.63
C PRO A 150 -15.51 26.14 -33.15
N SER A 151 -14.44 25.73 -33.83
CA SER A 151 -14.44 25.54 -35.28
C SER A 151 -15.33 24.36 -35.72
N LEU A 152 -16.09 24.55 -36.82
CA LEU A 152 -17.02 23.54 -37.34
C LEU A 152 -16.37 22.15 -37.58
N PRO A 153 -15.16 22.04 -38.17
CA PRO A 153 -14.51 20.74 -38.37
C PRO A 153 -14.24 19.98 -37.06
N ASP A 154 -14.04 20.71 -35.96
CA ASP A 154 -13.65 20.16 -34.65
C ASP A 154 -14.85 19.83 -33.76
N THR A 155 -16.08 20.08 -34.22
CA THR A 155 -17.31 19.82 -33.46
C THR A 155 -17.36 18.39 -32.90
N GLY A 156 -16.93 17.40 -33.68
CA GLY A 156 -16.89 16.01 -33.26
C GLY A 156 -15.89 15.76 -32.11
N ALA A 157 -14.69 16.34 -32.22
CA ALA A 157 -13.66 16.25 -31.19
C ALA A 157 -14.09 17.00 -29.92
N GLY A 158 -14.63 18.21 -30.06
CA GLY A 158 -15.17 19.00 -28.95
C GLY A 158 -16.28 18.27 -28.20
N LYS A 159 -17.25 17.68 -28.90
CA LYS A 159 -18.31 16.87 -28.28
C LYS A 159 -17.74 15.68 -27.50
N ASN A 160 -16.72 15.02 -28.04
CA ASN A 160 -16.06 13.92 -27.35
C ASN A 160 -15.37 14.39 -26.06
N THR A 161 -14.61 15.49 -26.10
CA THR A 161 -13.97 16.08 -24.92
C THR A 161 -14.99 16.41 -23.83
N LEU A 162 -16.10 17.07 -24.19
CA LEU A 162 -17.15 17.44 -23.25
C LEU A 162 -17.83 16.22 -22.63
N LYS A 163 -18.05 15.13 -23.39
CA LYS A 163 -18.62 13.88 -22.88
C LYS A 163 -17.78 13.28 -21.74
N TYR A 164 -16.45 13.30 -21.85
CA TYR A 164 -15.57 12.82 -20.78
C TYR A 164 -15.46 13.81 -19.62
N ALA A 165 -15.47 15.11 -19.90
CA ALA A 165 -15.50 16.14 -18.86
C ALA A 165 -16.76 16.02 -17.99
N GLU A 166 -17.92 15.72 -18.59
CA GLU A 166 -19.15 15.46 -17.86
C GLU A 166 -19.04 14.24 -16.91
N MET A 167 -18.40 13.16 -17.36
CA MET A 167 -18.19 11.95 -16.53
C MET A 167 -17.29 12.19 -15.32
N LEU A 168 -16.40 13.17 -15.40
CA LEU A 168 -15.52 13.59 -14.29
C LEU A 168 -16.22 14.50 -13.29
N ARG A 169 -17.44 14.97 -13.60
CA ARG A 169 -18.22 15.76 -12.68
C ARG A 169 -18.65 14.89 -11.51
N VAL A 170 -18.05 15.15 -10.35
CA VAL A 170 -18.50 14.60 -9.09
C VAL A 170 -19.87 15.19 -8.78
N LEU A 171 -20.93 14.37 -8.84
CA LEU A 171 -22.25 14.70 -8.29
C LEU A 171 -22.15 14.66 -6.76
N LEU A 172 -21.56 15.70 -6.16
CA LEU A 172 -21.27 15.86 -4.73
C LEU A 172 -21.93 14.82 -3.80
N PRO A 173 -21.28 13.67 -3.50
CA PRO A 173 -21.27 13.23 -2.13
C PRO A 173 -20.23 14.11 -1.46
N LYS A 174 -20.64 14.95 -0.49
CA LYS A 174 -19.69 15.55 0.46
C LYS A 174 -18.74 14.43 0.87
N ALA A 175 -17.43 14.58 0.65
CA ALA A 175 -16.46 13.68 1.26
C ALA A 175 -16.92 13.54 2.71
N LYS A 176 -17.40 12.35 3.10
CA LYS A 176 -17.84 12.16 4.48
C LYS A 176 -16.56 12.35 5.27
N ALA A 177 -16.42 13.51 5.91
CA ALA A 177 -15.38 13.72 6.91
C ALA A 177 -15.44 12.49 7.79
N GLN A 178 -14.29 11.82 7.94
CA GLN A 178 -14.26 10.54 8.63
C GLN A 178 -14.83 10.78 10.03
N ALA A 179 -15.99 10.19 10.30
CA ALA A 179 -16.73 10.48 11.51
C ALA A 179 -15.86 10.06 12.70
N TYR A 180 -15.76 10.93 13.70
CA TYR A 180 -15.01 10.63 14.91
C TYR A 180 -15.55 9.33 15.53
N ASN A 181 -14.64 8.38 15.72
CA ASN A 181 -14.91 7.17 16.47
C ASN A 181 -13.89 7.06 17.62
N PRO A 182 -14.34 7.09 18.89
CA PRO A 182 -13.44 7.01 20.05
C PRO A 182 -12.67 5.69 20.15
N GLU A 183 -13.07 4.65 19.42
CA GLU A 183 -12.37 3.36 19.40
C GLU A 183 -11.34 3.26 18.26
N VAL A 184 -11.33 4.22 17.32
CA VAL A 184 -10.47 4.17 16.14
C VAL A 184 -9.56 5.41 16.12
N PRO A 185 -8.35 5.34 16.71
CA PRO A 185 -7.41 6.47 16.79
C PRO A 185 -7.13 7.17 15.47
N PHE A 186 -7.17 6.42 14.37
CA PHE A 186 -6.98 6.96 13.02
C PHE A 186 -8.01 8.05 12.63
N THR A 187 -9.16 8.09 13.29
CA THR A 187 -10.24 9.05 13.00
C THR A 187 -10.17 10.35 13.80
N TRP A 188 -9.26 10.44 14.78
CA TRP A 188 -9.25 11.54 15.74
C TRP A 188 -8.59 12.80 15.19
N SER A 189 -9.23 13.95 15.39
CA SER A 189 -8.59 15.25 15.18
C SER A 189 -7.49 15.51 16.22
N ASN A 190 -6.66 16.53 16.00
CA ASN A 190 -5.64 16.94 16.98
C ASN A 190 -6.25 17.30 18.34
N GLU A 191 -7.36 18.04 18.36
CA GLU A 191 -8.07 18.41 19.60
C GLU A 191 -8.58 17.17 20.36
N GLN A 192 -9.20 16.23 19.63
CA GLN A 192 -9.71 14.98 20.21
C GLN A 192 -8.58 14.11 20.76
N LEU A 193 -7.48 14.01 20.03
CA LEU A 193 -6.28 13.30 20.47
C LEU A 193 -5.70 13.91 21.74
N LYS A 194 -5.51 15.24 21.80
CA LYS A 194 -5.00 15.93 22.99
C LYS A 194 -5.89 15.70 24.20
N SER A 195 -7.21 15.82 24.02
CA SER A 195 -8.18 15.52 25.09
C SER A 195 -8.05 14.08 25.57
N TRP A 196 -7.88 13.12 24.65
CA TRP A 196 -7.72 11.71 25.02
C TRP A 196 -6.41 11.46 25.78
N ILE A 197 -5.28 12.05 25.33
CA ILE A 197 -3.97 11.94 25.98
C ILE A 197 -4.05 12.44 27.43
N ASN A 198 -4.62 13.62 27.65
CA ASN A 198 -4.71 14.22 28.99
C ASN A 198 -5.51 13.35 29.97
N VAL A 199 -6.51 12.61 29.49
CA VAL A 199 -7.35 11.71 30.32
C VAL A 199 -6.72 10.33 30.52
N ASN A 200 -5.98 9.82 29.52
CA ASN A 200 -5.60 8.41 29.47
C ASN A 200 -4.15 8.11 29.81
N SER A 201 -3.35 9.13 30.10
CA SER A 201 -1.89 9.05 30.29
C SER A 201 -1.44 8.80 31.73
N GLY A 202 -2.35 8.72 32.69
CA GLY A 202 -2.04 8.44 34.09
C GLY A 202 -1.79 9.70 34.92
N SER A 203 -1.05 9.58 36.02
CA SER A 203 -0.74 10.67 36.95
C SER A 203 0.77 10.72 37.20
N PRO A 204 1.45 11.86 36.93
CA PRO A 204 0.91 13.08 36.32
C PRO A 204 0.50 12.86 34.86
N ALA A 205 -0.51 13.60 34.38
CA ALA A 205 -0.98 13.49 33.01
C ALA A 205 0.10 13.95 32.03
N ILE A 206 0.35 13.16 30.98
CA ILE A 206 1.19 13.57 29.86
C ILE A 206 0.48 14.71 29.13
N SER A 207 1.18 15.80 28.86
CA SER A 207 0.60 16.95 28.16
C SER A 207 0.40 16.61 26.68
N GLY A 208 -0.85 16.66 26.22
CA GLY A 208 -1.19 16.50 24.79
C GLY A 208 -0.51 17.53 23.89
N ASP A 209 -0.28 18.76 24.36
CA ASP A 209 0.39 19.81 23.59
C ASP A 209 1.89 19.55 23.38
N ILE A 210 2.52 18.84 24.32
CA ILE A 210 3.94 18.45 24.22
C ILE A 210 4.10 17.19 23.37
N LEU A 211 3.22 16.21 23.56
CA LEU A 211 3.29 14.93 22.84
C LEU A 211 2.86 15.06 21.38
N ALA A 212 1.72 15.72 21.14
CA ALA A 212 1.06 15.85 19.85
C ALA A 212 0.67 17.31 19.56
N PRO A 213 1.65 18.23 19.43
CA PRO A 213 1.38 19.66 19.19
C PRO A 213 0.48 19.89 17.97
N PHE A 214 0.68 19.14 16.89
CA PHE A 214 -0.03 19.29 15.62
C PHE A 214 -0.60 17.98 15.06
N GLU A 215 -0.16 16.84 15.60
CA GLU A 215 -0.47 15.52 15.10
C GLU A 215 -1.94 15.14 15.33
N THR A 216 -2.58 14.52 14.34
CA THR A 216 -3.85 13.80 14.52
C THR A 216 -3.58 12.39 15.06
N GLY A 217 -4.61 11.65 15.46
CA GLY A 217 -4.40 10.29 15.96
C GLY A 217 -3.74 9.36 14.92
N ALA A 218 -4.03 9.55 13.64
CA ALA A 218 -3.35 8.87 12.54
C ALA A 218 -1.86 9.24 12.42
N LEU A 219 -1.50 10.51 12.64
CA LEU A 219 -0.12 10.99 12.57
C LEU A 219 0.69 10.54 13.78
N LEU A 220 0.08 10.52 14.97
CA LEU A 220 0.75 10.05 16.18
C LEU A 220 1.07 8.55 16.10
N LEU A 221 0.23 7.74 15.45
CA LEU A 221 0.51 6.32 15.19
C LEU A 221 1.72 6.08 14.29
N ARG A 222 2.09 7.07 13.46
CA ARG A 222 3.26 7.01 12.57
C ARG A 222 4.53 7.54 13.23
N LEU A 223 4.42 8.14 14.42
CA LEU A 223 5.57 8.70 15.11
C LEU A 223 6.51 7.59 15.57
N PRO A 224 7.83 7.66 15.31
CA PRO A 224 8.76 6.65 15.79
C PRO A 224 8.72 6.50 17.30
N THR A 225 8.76 5.27 17.81
CA THR A 225 8.73 4.95 19.25
C THR A 225 9.73 5.80 20.07
N PRO A 226 11.01 5.95 19.67
CA PRO A 226 11.96 6.75 20.46
C PRO A 226 11.54 8.22 20.57
N GLU A 227 10.97 8.77 19.49
CA GLU A 227 10.51 10.16 19.47
C GLU A 227 9.26 10.34 20.32
N PHE A 228 8.30 9.41 20.25
CA PHE A 228 7.12 9.38 21.12
C PHE A 228 7.53 9.42 22.60
N LEU A 229 8.43 8.53 23.01
CA LEU A 229 8.90 8.45 24.40
C LEU A 229 9.63 9.73 24.83
N THR A 230 10.50 10.26 23.96
CA THR A 230 11.23 11.50 24.23
C THR A 230 10.28 12.68 24.45
N ARG A 231 9.20 12.77 23.67
CA ARG A 231 8.19 13.82 23.82
C ARG A 231 7.38 13.65 25.11
N CYS A 232 7.01 12.42 25.50
CA CYS A 232 6.35 12.16 26.78
C CYS A 232 7.19 12.64 27.97
N LEU A 233 8.49 12.35 27.96
CA LEU A 233 9.45 12.69 29.02
C LEU A 233 9.69 14.20 29.19
N LYS A 234 9.33 15.02 28.20
CA LYS A 234 9.36 16.49 28.33
C LYS A 234 8.25 17.01 29.25
N THR A 235 7.23 16.20 29.55
CA THR A 235 6.22 16.57 30.54
C THR A 235 6.77 16.38 31.95
N PRO A 236 6.75 17.41 32.82
CA PRO A 236 7.28 17.31 34.17
C PRO A 236 6.65 16.17 34.98
N GLY A 237 7.49 15.33 35.59
CA GLY A 237 7.06 14.24 36.48
C GLY A 237 6.64 12.94 35.79
N VAL A 238 6.68 12.85 34.45
CA VAL A 238 6.39 11.62 33.71
C VAL A 238 7.63 10.72 33.69
N THR A 239 7.45 9.44 34.04
CA THR A 239 8.54 8.44 34.02
C THR A 239 8.63 7.71 32.67
N ALA A 240 9.78 7.10 32.38
CA ALA A 240 9.97 6.32 31.15
C ALA A 240 9.05 5.09 31.09
N ASP A 241 8.77 4.46 32.22
CA ASP A 241 7.87 3.32 32.29
C ASP A 241 6.42 3.73 32.05
N GLN A 242 6.01 4.89 32.58
CA GLN A 242 4.70 5.48 32.29
C GLN A 242 4.55 5.80 30.79
N ALA A 243 5.59 6.39 30.18
CA ALA A 243 5.59 6.70 28.74
C ALA A 243 5.46 5.44 27.88
N ARG A 244 6.20 4.36 28.22
CA ARG A 244 6.09 3.06 27.53
C ARG A 244 4.72 2.41 27.74
N ALA A 245 4.19 2.42 28.95
CA ALA A 245 2.86 1.90 29.24
C ALA A 245 1.77 2.67 28.48
N PHE A 246 1.87 4.00 28.40
CA PHE A 246 0.94 4.83 27.66
C PHE A 246 1.02 4.57 26.15
N GLN A 247 2.23 4.46 25.60
CA GLN A 247 2.43 4.09 24.20
C GLN A 247 1.78 2.72 23.89
N ALA A 248 2.03 1.71 24.73
CA ALA A 248 1.45 0.39 24.56
C ALA A 248 -0.09 0.42 24.63
N LYS A 249 -0.66 1.24 25.52
CA LYS A 249 -2.12 1.46 25.61
C LYS A 249 -2.67 2.08 24.32
N PHE A 250 -2.02 3.11 23.79
CA PHE A 250 -2.43 3.76 22.54
C PHE A 250 -2.31 2.82 21.34
N TRP A 251 -1.22 2.04 21.27
CA TRP A 251 -1.02 1.04 20.23
C TRP A 251 -2.05 -0.09 20.29
N ARG A 252 -2.35 -0.60 21.48
CA ARG A 252 -3.36 -1.64 21.68
C ARG A 252 -4.74 -1.18 21.19
N LEU A 253 -5.11 0.07 21.47
CA LEU A 253 -6.36 0.65 20.98
C LEU A 253 -6.43 0.65 19.44
N HIS A 254 -5.31 0.95 18.77
CA HIS A 254 -5.24 0.84 17.32
C HIS A 254 -5.39 -0.61 16.83
N VAL A 255 -4.70 -1.58 17.46
CA VAL A 255 -4.81 -3.00 17.09
C VAL A 255 -6.24 -3.51 17.25
N ASP A 256 -6.89 -3.20 18.38
CA ASP A 256 -8.28 -3.60 18.65
C ASP A 256 -9.27 -2.98 17.64
N SER A 257 -8.98 -1.76 17.17
CA SER A 257 -9.76 -1.09 16.11
C SER A 257 -9.69 -1.80 14.75
N GLN A 258 -8.59 -2.50 14.46
CA GLN A 258 -8.46 -3.27 13.21
C GLN A 258 -9.20 -4.62 13.30
N LYS A 259 -9.21 -5.25 14.48
CA LYS A 259 -9.90 -6.54 14.71
C LYS A 259 -11.43 -6.41 14.64
N SER A 260 -11.98 -5.30 15.13
CA SER A 260 -13.42 -5.02 15.13
C SER A 260 -14.02 -4.80 13.73
N GLY A 261 -13.21 -4.31 12.78
CA GLY A 261 -13.61 -4.19 11.37
C GLY A 261 -13.93 -5.53 10.69
N SER A 262 -13.37 -6.64 11.20
CA SER A 262 -13.62 -7.99 10.68
C SER A 262 -14.96 -8.58 11.12
N LYS A 263 -15.52 -8.13 12.26
CA LYS A 263 -16.79 -8.66 12.81
C LYS A 263 -18.05 -8.20 12.05
N THR A 264 -17.97 -7.21 11.17
CA THR A 264 -19.16 -6.67 10.48
C THR A 264 -19.56 -7.50 9.23
N LEU A 265 -18.77 -8.50 8.85
CA LEU A 265 -19.03 -9.36 7.68
C LEU A 265 -19.59 -10.75 8.01
N GLU A 266 -19.64 -11.13 9.29
CA GLU A 266 -20.26 -12.36 9.75
C GLU A 266 -21.50 -12.02 10.57
N ILE A 267 -22.67 -11.95 9.91
CA ILE A 267 -24.01 -12.29 10.40
C ILE A 267 -24.98 -11.85 9.29
N LYS A 268 -25.25 -12.79 8.37
CA LYS A 268 -26.54 -13.02 7.70
C LYS A 268 -26.37 -14.20 6.75
N THR A 269 -26.43 -15.40 7.31
CA THR A 269 -26.77 -16.62 6.56
C THR A 269 -27.88 -17.32 7.31
N ASN A 270 -29.12 -16.94 6.99
CA ASN A 270 -30.19 -17.91 6.93
C ASN A 270 -30.11 -18.50 5.53
N ASP A 271 -29.89 -19.82 5.43
CA ASP A 271 -30.78 -20.72 4.70
C ASP A 271 -30.20 -22.15 4.66
N GLU A 272 -31.13 -23.10 4.69
CA GLU A 272 -31.01 -24.55 4.75
C GLU A 272 -30.28 -25.22 3.55
N PRO A 273 -29.90 -26.52 3.67
CA PRO A 273 -28.88 -27.12 2.82
C PRO A 273 -29.46 -27.61 1.49
N SER A 274 -28.77 -27.31 0.38
CA SER A 274 -28.96 -28.00 -0.89
C SER A 274 -27.63 -28.58 -1.39
N GLN A 275 -27.75 -29.83 -1.85
CA GLN A 275 -26.68 -30.74 -2.22
C GLN A 275 -26.02 -30.40 -3.57
N GLU A 276 -24.75 -30.84 -3.65
CA GLU A 276 -23.97 -31.23 -4.84
C GLU A 276 -23.48 -30.19 -5.85
N GLY A 277 -22.17 -30.29 -6.15
CA GLY A 277 -21.54 -29.63 -7.29
C GLY A 277 -20.04 -29.40 -7.11
N ASN A 278 -19.25 -30.47 -7.27
CA ASN A 278 -17.79 -30.50 -7.14
C ASN A 278 -17.10 -29.54 -8.15
N GLY A 279 -16.43 -28.50 -7.65
CA GLY A 279 -15.65 -27.57 -8.47
C GLY A 279 -14.69 -26.75 -7.59
N ARG A 280 -13.38 -27.05 -7.69
CA ARG A 280 -12.29 -26.36 -6.99
C ARG A 280 -12.41 -24.83 -7.14
N LYS A 281 -12.80 -24.15 -6.05
CA LYS A 281 -12.69 -22.69 -5.91
C LYS A 281 -11.32 -22.33 -5.33
N THR A 282 -10.33 -22.14 -6.19
CA THR A 282 -9.15 -21.32 -5.85
C THR A 282 -9.52 -19.85 -6.01
N ALA A 283 -10.07 -19.27 -4.95
CA ALA A 283 -10.14 -17.82 -4.77
C ALA A 283 -9.72 -17.54 -3.33
N MET A 284 -8.43 -17.37 -3.13
CA MET A 284 -7.84 -16.94 -1.87
C MET A 284 -8.36 -15.54 -1.58
N ASN A 285 -9.31 -15.42 -0.65
CA ASN A 285 -9.62 -14.14 -0.03
C ASN A 285 -8.32 -13.64 0.62
N GLN A 286 -7.83 -12.50 0.16
CA GLN A 286 -6.68 -11.82 0.70
C GLN A 286 -7.09 -11.10 2.00
N GLU A 287 -7.60 -11.87 2.97
CA GLU A 287 -7.79 -11.44 4.34
C GLU A 287 -6.42 -11.31 5.00
N MET A 288 -6.26 -10.32 5.88
CA MET A 288 -5.03 -10.09 6.64
C MET A 288 -4.78 -11.28 7.58
N LEU A 289 -4.13 -12.31 7.05
CA LEU A 289 -3.75 -13.49 7.82
C LEU A 289 -2.59 -13.11 8.74
N SER A 290 -2.80 -13.26 10.06
CA SER A 290 -1.70 -13.56 10.96
C SER A 290 -0.96 -14.77 10.37
N SER A 291 0.36 -14.68 10.24
CA SER A 291 1.11 -15.58 9.37
C SER A 291 1.02 -17.06 9.77
N SER A 292 0.47 -17.40 10.94
CA SER A 292 0.45 -18.76 11.48
C SER A 292 -0.87 -19.20 12.14
N VAL A 293 -1.95 -18.39 12.12
CA VAL A 293 -3.22 -18.79 12.77
C VAL A 293 -3.85 -19.96 12.00
N ASP A 294 -4.11 -21.06 12.70
CA ASP A 294 -4.80 -22.21 12.12
C ASP A 294 -6.30 -21.87 11.96
N PRO A 295 -6.87 -22.03 10.76
CA PRO A 295 -8.32 -21.86 10.57
C PRO A 295 -9.15 -22.89 11.36
N ASP A 296 -8.58 -24.02 11.79
CA ASP A 296 -9.26 -24.97 12.67
C ASP A 296 -9.02 -24.64 14.17
N PRO A 297 -10.07 -24.25 14.92
CA PRO A 297 -9.96 -23.95 16.35
C PRO A 297 -9.59 -25.15 17.22
N GLN A 298 -9.66 -26.40 16.73
CA GLN A 298 -9.20 -27.60 17.43
C GLN A 298 -7.70 -27.86 17.24
N ALA A 299 -7.04 -27.23 16.27
CA ALA A 299 -5.64 -27.46 15.96
C ALA A 299 -4.68 -27.11 17.11
N ALA A 300 -5.07 -26.18 17.98
CA ALA A 300 -4.33 -25.83 19.19
C ALA A 300 -4.16 -27.00 20.19
N LYS A 301 -5.01 -28.05 20.08
CA LYS A 301 -4.93 -29.25 20.92
C LYS A 301 -3.96 -30.30 20.39
N ILE A 302 -3.50 -30.15 19.15
CA ILE A 302 -2.54 -31.06 18.51
C ILE A 302 -1.12 -30.70 19.00
N PRO A 303 -0.30 -31.69 19.40
CA PRO A 303 1.10 -31.45 19.75
C PRO A 303 1.84 -30.65 18.68
N PHE A 304 2.74 -29.74 19.10
CA PHE A 304 3.42 -28.80 18.19
C PHE A 304 4.03 -29.46 16.95
N LYS A 305 4.80 -30.53 17.16
CA LYS A 305 5.50 -31.21 16.06
C LYS A 305 4.54 -31.84 15.05
N ASP A 306 3.36 -32.24 15.48
CA ASP A 306 2.33 -32.84 14.63
C ASP A 306 1.46 -31.79 13.92
N ARG A 307 1.55 -30.52 14.33
CA ARG A 307 0.79 -29.40 13.74
C ARG A 307 1.54 -28.61 12.66
N ILE A 308 2.84 -28.88 12.47
CA ILE A 308 3.72 -28.12 11.56
C ILE A 308 3.20 -28.19 10.12
N ARG A 309 2.93 -27.03 9.53
CA ARG A 309 2.36 -26.90 8.18
C ARG A 309 2.91 -25.68 7.43
N PRO A 310 2.83 -25.69 6.07
CA PRO A 310 3.13 -24.51 5.26
C PRO A 310 2.45 -23.24 5.76
N GLY A 311 3.19 -22.13 5.77
CA GLY A 311 2.76 -20.83 6.29
C GLY A 311 3.20 -20.59 7.73
N MET A 312 3.35 -21.63 8.56
CA MET A 312 3.70 -21.43 9.97
C MET A 312 5.06 -20.78 10.15
N VAL A 313 5.15 -19.89 11.13
CA VAL A 313 6.44 -19.33 11.57
C VAL A 313 6.87 -20.09 12.82
N VAL A 314 8.09 -20.60 12.82
CA VAL A 314 8.61 -21.42 13.90
C VAL A 314 9.95 -20.87 14.38
N ARG A 315 10.14 -20.91 15.70
CA ARG A 315 11.46 -20.80 16.30
C ARG A 315 12.19 -22.13 16.11
N TRP A 316 13.45 -22.07 15.71
CA TRP A 316 14.28 -23.25 15.51
C TRP A 316 15.64 -23.09 16.18
N THR A 317 16.37 -24.20 16.35
CA THR A 317 17.75 -24.18 16.82
C THR A 317 18.69 -24.59 15.68
N PRO A 318 19.43 -23.64 15.08
CA PRO A 318 20.34 -23.93 13.98
C PRO A 318 21.51 -24.80 14.46
N PRO A 319 22.03 -25.71 13.62
CA PRO A 319 23.21 -26.49 13.96
C PRO A 319 24.45 -25.58 14.12
N PRO A 320 25.46 -25.96 14.93
CA PRO A 320 26.65 -25.14 15.17
C PRO A 320 27.44 -24.76 13.91
N THR A 321 27.28 -25.54 12.84
CA THR A 321 27.92 -25.34 11.54
C THR A 321 27.12 -24.41 10.60
N PHE A 322 25.98 -23.85 11.06
CA PHE A 322 25.13 -23.01 10.22
C PHE A 322 25.78 -21.65 9.94
N PRO A 323 25.98 -21.27 8.66
CA PRO A 323 26.82 -20.13 8.27
C PRO A 323 26.21 -18.75 8.57
N LEU A 324 24.94 -18.68 8.95
CA LEU A 324 24.15 -17.44 9.08
C LEU A 324 23.55 -17.25 10.48
N GLY A 325 24.14 -17.87 11.51
CA GLY A 325 23.67 -17.75 12.90
C GLY A 325 23.67 -16.29 13.37
N LEU A 326 22.49 -15.68 13.44
CA LEU A 326 22.29 -14.35 14.02
C LEU A 326 21.95 -14.53 15.52
N PRO A 327 22.72 -13.94 16.45
CA PRO A 327 22.45 -14.09 17.89
C PRO A 327 21.04 -13.61 18.24
N GLY A 328 20.22 -14.49 18.82
CA GLY A 328 18.86 -14.16 19.28
C GLY A 328 17.78 -14.19 18.19
N LEU A 329 18.11 -14.48 16.93
CA LEU A 329 17.16 -14.50 15.83
C LEU A 329 17.14 -15.86 15.11
N ASN A 330 16.44 -16.81 15.71
CA ASN A 330 16.28 -18.14 15.13
C ASN A 330 14.83 -18.41 14.75
N MET A 331 14.34 -17.75 13.69
CA MET A 331 12.97 -17.94 13.20
C MET A 331 12.97 -18.25 11.70
N VAL A 332 12.08 -19.15 11.30
CA VAL A 332 11.88 -19.53 9.90
C VAL A 332 10.40 -19.69 9.59
N VAL A 333 10.03 -19.47 8.33
CA VAL A 333 8.67 -19.73 7.82
C VAL A 333 8.68 -21.05 7.07
N VAL A 334 7.80 -21.96 7.46
CA VAL A 334 7.64 -23.27 6.82
C VAL A 334 7.01 -23.05 5.44
N LEU A 335 7.70 -23.46 4.36
CA LEU A 335 7.19 -23.33 3.00
C LEU A 335 6.53 -24.62 2.52
N SER A 336 7.23 -25.74 2.68
CA SER A 336 6.77 -27.05 2.23
C SER A 336 7.54 -28.19 2.89
N PRO A 337 6.97 -29.40 2.97
CA PRO A 337 7.75 -30.60 3.26
C PRO A 337 8.87 -30.76 2.22
N GLN A 338 10.05 -31.25 2.65
CA GLN A 338 11.20 -31.48 1.76
C GLN A 338 10.84 -32.40 0.57
N SER A 339 10.01 -33.41 0.82
CA SER A 339 9.53 -34.36 -0.19
C SER A 339 8.73 -33.73 -1.34
N ALA A 340 8.15 -32.54 -1.13
CA ALA A 340 7.39 -31.81 -2.13
C ALA A 340 8.26 -30.85 -2.97
N VAL A 341 9.56 -30.75 -2.68
CA VAL A 341 10.48 -29.80 -3.32
C VAL A 341 11.04 -30.38 -4.62
N GLY A 342 11.06 -29.57 -5.68
CA GLY A 342 11.60 -29.97 -6.99
C GLY A 342 13.12 -30.23 -6.97
N PRO A 343 13.66 -30.94 -7.97
CA PRO A 343 15.05 -31.43 -7.99
C PRO A 343 16.11 -30.32 -8.13
N ASN A 344 15.72 -29.10 -8.51
CA ASN A 344 16.64 -28.00 -8.80
C ASN A 344 16.70 -26.93 -7.69
N VAL A 345 16.04 -27.16 -6.56
CA VAL A 345 16.02 -26.18 -5.46
C VAL A 345 17.26 -26.36 -4.60
N ARG A 346 17.91 -25.24 -4.27
CA ARG A 346 19.10 -25.19 -3.42
C ARG A 346 18.80 -24.44 -2.13
N GLU A 347 19.40 -24.88 -1.04
CA GLU A 347 19.39 -24.16 0.22
C GLU A 347 20.53 -23.13 0.30
N VAL A 348 20.57 -22.34 1.38
CA VAL A 348 21.48 -21.21 1.55
C VAL A 348 22.96 -21.60 1.57
N SER A 349 23.28 -22.86 1.87
CA SER A 349 24.62 -23.44 1.77
C SER A 349 25.07 -23.67 0.32
N GLY A 350 24.15 -23.62 -0.64
CA GLY A 350 24.37 -23.95 -2.05
C GLY A 350 24.07 -25.42 -2.39
N ASP A 351 23.81 -26.27 -1.40
CA ASP A 351 23.49 -27.68 -1.60
C ASP A 351 22.09 -27.88 -2.18
N LEU A 352 21.92 -28.96 -2.96
CA LEU A 352 20.59 -29.36 -3.45
C LEU A 352 19.74 -29.87 -2.29
N VAL A 353 18.51 -29.36 -2.19
CA VAL A 353 17.54 -29.78 -1.16
C VAL A 353 17.19 -31.25 -1.32
N ASN A 354 17.01 -31.71 -2.57
CA ASN A 354 16.79 -33.12 -2.91
C ASN A 354 17.92 -33.59 -3.82
N ASP A 355 18.99 -34.10 -3.21
CA ASP A 355 20.13 -34.68 -3.89
C ASP A 355 19.88 -36.18 -4.19
N ALA A 356 19.76 -36.52 -5.46
CA ALA A 356 19.51 -37.89 -5.93
C ALA A 356 20.65 -38.87 -5.58
N SER A 357 21.81 -38.39 -5.13
CA SER A 357 22.95 -39.21 -4.69
C SER A 357 22.87 -39.63 -3.21
N LYS A 358 21.92 -39.10 -2.43
CA LYS A 358 21.75 -39.38 -1.00
C LYS A 358 20.50 -40.22 -0.73
N PRO A 359 20.53 -41.20 0.21
CA PRO A 359 19.38 -42.05 0.50
C PRO A 359 18.21 -41.23 1.08
N THR A 360 17.04 -41.33 0.45
CA THR A 360 15.78 -40.71 0.90
C THR A 360 15.19 -41.52 2.06
N GLY A 361 15.58 -41.20 3.30
CA GLY A 361 14.84 -41.62 4.50
C GLY A 361 13.48 -40.92 4.61
N LYS A 362 12.62 -41.37 5.53
CA LYS A 362 11.36 -40.66 5.88
C LYS A 362 11.70 -39.20 6.22
N SER A 363 11.29 -38.26 5.36
CA SER A 363 11.69 -36.86 5.48
C SER A 363 10.81 -36.11 6.49
N ASN A 364 11.19 -36.13 7.77
CA ASN A 364 10.63 -35.22 8.80
C ASN A 364 11.23 -33.81 8.70
N LYS A 365 11.49 -33.36 7.46
CA LYS A 365 12.23 -32.13 7.15
C LYS A 365 11.38 -31.22 6.29
N TYR A 366 11.53 -29.93 6.51
CA TYR A 366 10.80 -28.88 5.80
C TYR A 366 11.75 -27.90 5.15
N LEU A 367 11.40 -27.50 3.93
CA LEU A 367 11.98 -26.33 3.32
C LEU A 367 11.38 -25.09 3.97
N CYS A 368 12.22 -24.23 4.52
CA CYS A 368 11.80 -23.03 5.22
C CYS A 368 12.48 -21.78 4.64
N ALA A 369 11.80 -20.63 4.68
CA ALA A 369 12.39 -19.33 4.41
C ALA A 369 12.91 -18.69 5.70
N MET A 370 14.05 -17.99 5.64
CA MET A 370 14.59 -17.29 6.80
C MET A 370 13.75 -16.04 7.15
N VAL A 371 13.53 -15.83 8.45
CA VAL A 371 13.03 -14.57 9.00
C VAL A 371 14.24 -13.74 9.45
N LEU A 372 14.34 -12.51 8.96
CA LEU A 372 15.45 -11.58 9.26
C LEU A 372 14.94 -10.36 10.04
N PRO A 373 15.80 -9.61 10.75
CA PRO A 373 15.40 -8.36 11.38
C PRO A 373 15.06 -7.35 10.28
N GLY A 374 13.94 -6.66 10.43
CA GLY A 374 13.56 -5.53 9.59
C GLY A 374 14.31 -4.26 9.99
N PHE A 375 14.07 -3.19 9.23
CA PHE A 375 14.73 -1.89 9.48
C PHE A 375 14.19 -1.17 10.73
N MET A 376 12.92 -1.41 11.07
CA MET A 376 12.28 -0.82 12.24
C MET A 376 12.61 -1.64 13.51
N ALA A 377 12.60 -0.99 14.68
CA ALA A 377 12.77 -1.68 15.95
C ALA A 377 11.70 -2.78 16.13
N ASP A 378 12.12 -3.95 16.59
CA ASP A 378 11.28 -5.15 16.81
C ASP A 378 10.48 -5.61 15.59
N SER A 379 10.93 -5.22 14.39
CA SER A 379 10.33 -5.62 13.12
C SER A 379 11.12 -6.74 12.45
N TYR A 380 10.44 -7.48 11.58
CA TYR A 380 10.97 -8.66 10.90
C TYR A 380 10.60 -8.62 9.40
N GLU A 381 11.44 -9.23 8.59
CA GLU A 381 11.23 -9.41 7.15
C GLU A 381 11.32 -10.89 6.78
N LEU A 382 10.44 -11.33 5.89
CA LEU A 382 10.44 -12.69 5.36
C LEU A 382 11.32 -12.76 4.11
N SER A 383 12.49 -13.38 4.23
CA SER A 383 13.43 -13.53 3.13
C SER A 383 13.06 -14.75 2.27
N MET A 384 12.07 -14.61 1.38
CA MET A 384 11.54 -15.69 0.54
C MET A 384 12.55 -16.30 -0.45
N TRP A 385 13.73 -15.71 -0.63
CA TRP A 385 14.82 -16.21 -1.48
C TRP A 385 15.96 -16.87 -0.69
N ARG A 386 15.95 -16.82 0.65
CA ARG A 386 16.94 -17.52 1.49
C ARG A 386 16.29 -18.73 2.12
N HIS A 387 16.54 -19.90 1.55
CA HIS A 387 15.94 -21.15 1.98
C HIS A 387 16.89 -21.98 2.85
N VAL A 388 16.33 -22.69 3.81
CA VAL A 388 17.06 -23.63 4.66
C VAL A 388 16.20 -24.88 4.87
N VAL A 389 16.83 -26.06 4.87
CA VAL A 389 16.15 -27.29 5.26
C VAL A 389 16.25 -27.47 6.77
N VAL A 390 15.10 -27.57 7.43
CA VAL A 390 15.01 -27.68 8.90
C VAL A 390 14.35 -29.00 9.26
N ASP A 391 14.97 -29.73 10.18
CA ASP A 391 14.38 -30.94 10.76
C ASP A 391 13.31 -30.58 11.80
N ILE A 392 12.21 -31.34 11.86
CA ILE A 392 11.18 -31.19 12.89
C ILE A 392 11.79 -31.15 14.30
N ASP A 393 12.85 -31.92 14.54
CA ASP A 393 13.48 -31.97 15.86
C ASP A 393 14.23 -30.68 16.23
N GLN A 394 14.56 -29.85 15.25
CA GLN A 394 15.15 -28.53 15.45
C GLN A 394 14.11 -27.44 15.65
N MET A 395 12.82 -27.71 15.43
CA MET A 395 11.73 -26.75 15.63
C MET A 395 11.25 -26.80 17.09
N GLU A 396 11.16 -25.64 17.73
CA GLU A 396 10.91 -25.54 19.17
C GLU A 396 9.49 -25.07 19.49
N ALA A 397 9.05 -24.00 18.83
CA ALA A 397 7.79 -23.35 19.12
C ALA A 397 7.26 -22.59 17.91
N GLU A 398 5.95 -22.41 17.87
CA GLU A 398 5.27 -21.53 16.93
C GLU A 398 5.43 -20.07 17.37
N VAL A 399 5.65 -19.18 16.40
CA VAL A 399 5.72 -17.73 16.59
C VAL A 399 4.64 -17.10 15.73
N LEU A 400 3.89 -16.14 16.27
CA LEU A 400 2.92 -15.38 15.50
C LEU A 400 3.56 -14.09 15.01
N LEU A 401 3.58 -13.91 13.69
CA LEU A 401 3.96 -12.64 13.06
C LEU A 401 2.73 -12.01 12.41
N GLU A 402 2.55 -10.72 12.62
CA GLU A 402 1.52 -9.91 11.99
C GLU A 402 2.15 -8.96 10.98
N TYR A 403 1.62 -8.96 9.75
CA TYR A 403 2.05 -8.04 8.72
C TYR A 403 1.39 -6.68 8.88
N ASP A 404 2.20 -5.64 9.10
CA ASP A 404 1.71 -4.27 9.06
C ASP A 404 1.88 -3.67 7.67
N ALA A 405 0.75 -3.38 7.00
CA ALA A 405 0.75 -2.77 5.68
C ALA A 405 1.27 -1.32 5.67
N ALA A 406 1.29 -0.61 6.82
CA ALA A 406 1.78 0.75 6.91
C ALA A 406 3.31 0.81 6.91
N THR A 407 3.97 0.03 7.77
CA THR A 407 5.44 -0.07 7.84
C THR A 407 6.02 -1.04 6.82
N ARG A 408 5.20 -1.97 6.29
CA ARG A 408 5.58 -3.08 5.39
C ARG A 408 6.50 -4.11 6.03
N TYR A 409 6.53 -4.18 7.36
CA TYR A 409 7.28 -5.20 8.11
C TYR A 409 6.34 -6.11 8.90
N TYR A 410 6.89 -7.24 9.35
CA TYR A 410 6.23 -8.16 10.26
C TYR A 410 6.61 -7.83 11.70
N TYR A 411 5.68 -7.98 12.64
CA TYR A 411 5.95 -7.79 14.07
C TYR A 411 5.50 -9.02 14.85
N MET A 412 6.23 -9.36 15.91
CA MET A 412 5.84 -10.44 16.81
C MET A 412 4.61 -10.03 17.62
N THR A 413 3.58 -10.86 17.59
CA THR A 413 2.42 -10.73 18.50
C THR A 413 2.77 -11.44 19.81
N VAL A 414 2.63 -10.74 20.95
CA VAL A 414 2.80 -11.33 22.30
C VAL A 414 1.58 -12.14 22.69
#